data_AF-A0A5K0YA35-F1
#
_entry.id   AF-A0A5K0YA35-F1
#
_cell.length_a   1.000
_cell.length_b   1.000
_cell.length_c   1.000
_cell.angle_alpha   90.00
_cell.angle_beta   90.00
_cell.angle_gamma   90.00
#
_symmetry.space_group_name_H-M   'P 1'
#
loop_
_entity.id
_entity.type
_entity.pdbx_description
1 polymer ?
#
loop_
_entity_poly.entity_id
_entity_poly.type
_entity_poly.pdbx_seq_one_letter_code
_entity_poly.pdbx_strand_id
1 'polypeptide(L)'
;MTFYIYLPHSANSHKLHVLYWLFGLTCPDENFTIKSGAQRAASIEGVALMAPNTSPRDLNVEGEADSWDLGVGAGFYLNATQEKRKNRQ
;
A
#
# COMPACT_ATOMS: atom_id res chain seq x y z
N MET A 1 -8.80 5.58 -2.01
CA MET A 1 -7.56 4.81 -1.82
C MET A 1 -6.98 5.14 -0.47
N THR A 2 -6.75 4.13 0.37
CA THR A 2 -6.20 4.29 1.73
C THR A 2 -4.69 4.03 1.71
N PHE A 3 -3.94 4.71 2.57
CA PHE A 3 -2.51 4.49 2.74
C PHE A 3 -2.11 4.80 4.18
N TYR A 4 -0.98 4.23 4.60
CA TYR A 4 -0.38 4.48 5.91
C TYR A 4 0.93 5.23 5.74
N ILE A 5 1.18 6.15 6.65
CA ILE A 5 2.46 6.85 6.75
C ILE A 5 2.98 6.80 8.19
N TYR A 6 4.23 6.38 8.34
CA TYR A 6 4.97 6.53 9.59
C TYR A 6 5.92 7.73 9.44
N LEU A 7 5.83 8.67 10.39
CA LEU A 7 6.74 9.81 10.48
C LEU A 7 7.68 9.60 11.68
N PRO A 8 9.02 9.61 11.47
CA PRO A 8 9.98 9.51 12.56
C PRO A 8 9.97 10.78 13.41
N HIS A 9 10.47 10.71 14.65
CA HIS A 9 10.49 11.86 15.56
C HIS A 9 11.25 13.08 15.02
N SER A 10 12.24 12.85 14.16
CA SER A 10 13.02 13.90 13.47
C SER A 10 12.24 14.66 12.37
N ALA A 11 10.99 14.30 12.10
CA ALA A 11 10.18 14.86 11.01
C ALA A 11 10.01 16.38 11.02
N ASN A 12 10.03 17.00 12.20
CA ASN A 12 9.80 18.45 12.33
C ASN A 12 11.04 19.30 12.04
N SER A 13 12.22 18.68 11.91
CA SER A 13 13.48 19.41 11.86
C SER A 13 13.96 19.66 10.43
N HIS A 14 13.75 18.71 9.51
CA HIS A 14 14.30 18.76 8.15
C HIS A 14 13.42 17.99 7.13
N LYS A 15 13.70 18.14 5.84
CA LYS A 15 13.08 17.29 4.81
C LYS A 15 13.46 15.82 5.04
N LEU A 16 12.48 14.93 5.01
CA LEU A 16 12.67 13.50 5.19
C LEU A 16 12.81 12.78 3.85
N HIS A 17 13.61 11.72 3.84
CA HIS A 17 13.54 10.70 2.81
C HIS A 17 12.33 9.79 3.05
N VAL A 18 11.69 9.35 1.98
CA VAL A 18 10.50 8.49 2.04
C VAL A 18 10.81 7.15 1.39
N LEU A 19 10.61 6.07 2.14
CA LEU A 19 10.66 4.70 1.63
C LEU A 19 9.24 4.20 1.37
N TYR A 20 8.99 3.75 0.14
CA TYR A 20 7.71 3.17 -0.25
C TYR A 20 7.74 1.65 -0.08
N TRP A 21 6.83 1.13 0.73
CA TRP A 21 6.62 -0.30 0.94
C TRP A 21 5.40 -0.78 0.16
N LEU A 22 5.62 -1.63 -0.83
CA LEU A 22 4.57 -2.24 -1.64
C LEU A 22 4.21 -3.61 -1.06
N PHE A 23 2.95 -3.78 -0.65
CA PHE A 23 2.47 -5.03 -0.07
C PHE A 23 2.31 -6.15 -1.11
N GLY A 24 2.35 -7.39 -0.62
CA GLY A 24 2.01 -8.56 -1.41
C GLY A 24 0.51 -8.81 -1.54
N LEU A 25 0.16 -9.90 -2.22
CA LEU A 25 -1.22 -10.35 -2.41
C LEU A 25 -1.97 -10.49 -1.08
N THR A 26 -3.27 -10.18 -1.09
CA THR A 26 -4.23 -10.36 0.03
C THR A 26 -3.91 -9.58 1.31
N CYS A 27 -2.78 -8.86 1.37
CA CYS A 27 -2.39 -8.11 2.55
C CYS A 27 -3.34 -6.92 2.74
N PRO A 28 -3.97 -6.77 3.92
CA PRO A 28 -4.59 -5.52 4.29
C PRO A 28 -3.51 -4.46 4.56
N ASP A 29 -3.89 -3.19 4.43
CA ASP A 29 -3.02 -2.02 4.56
C ASP A 29 -2.34 -1.92 5.95
N GLU A 30 -2.86 -2.64 6.94
CA GLU A 30 -2.32 -2.71 8.31
C GLU A 30 -1.20 -3.75 8.49
N ASN A 31 -1.06 -4.72 7.57
CA ASN A 31 -0.22 -5.90 7.79
C ASN A 31 1.25 -5.54 8.05
N PHE A 32 1.83 -4.67 7.22
CA PHE A 32 3.19 -4.15 7.36
C PHE A 32 3.30 -3.27 8.61
N THR A 33 2.35 -2.36 8.79
CA THR A 33 2.36 -1.41 9.91
C THR A 33 2.32 -2.12 11.26
N ILE A 34 1.62 -3.24 11.38
CA ILE A 34 1.50 -3.96 12.65
C ILE A 34 2.59 -5.03 12.83
N LYS A 35 2.95 -5.77 11.77
CA LYS A 35 3.77 -6.99 11.92
C LYS A 35 5.24 -6.82 11.59
N SER A 36 5.64 -5.78 10.86
CA SER A 36 7.05 -5.64 10.41
C SER A 36 8.01 -5.17 11.49
N GLY A 37 7.52 -4.42 12.49
CA GLY A 37 8.38 -3.71 13.44
C GLY A 37 9.27 -2.62 12.81
N ALA A 38 8.99 -2.22 11.55
CA ALA A 38 9.87 -1.35 10.77
C ALA A 38 10.01 0.07 11.35
N GLN A 39 9.04 0.53 12.15
CA GLN A 39 9.03 1.88 12.72
C GLN A 39 10.28 2.16 13.57
N ARG A 40 10.77 1.17 14.33
CA ARG A 40 11.97 1.35 15.16
C ARG A 40 13.20 1.64 14.30
N ALA A 41 13.38 0.89 13.21
CA ALA A 41 14.48 1.10 12.29
C ALA A 41 14.33 2.44 11.54
N ALA A 42 13.15 2.73 11.03
CA ALA A 42 12.89 4.00 10.34
C ALA A 42 13.11 5.23 11.25
N SER A 43 12.81 5.11 12.55
CA SER A 43 13.12 6.16 13.52
C SER A 43 14.61 6.38 13.74
N ILE A 44 15.41 5.31 13.75
CA ILE A 44 16.87 5.38 13.93
C ILE A 44 17.50 6.03 12.70
N GLU A 45 17.05 5.64 11.51
CA GLU A 45 17.57 6.13 10.23
C GLU A 45 16.98 7.48 9.79
N GLY A 46 15.95 7.98 10.50
CA GLY A 46 15.28 9.23 10.14
C GLY A 46 14.53 9.18 8.81
N VAL A 47 13.92 8.04 8.48
CA VAL A 47 13.21 7.80 7.22
C VAL A 47 11.70 7.66 7.47
N ALA A 48 10.88 8.30 6.63
CA ALA A 48 9.44 8.09 6.63
C ALA A 48 9.08 6.82 5.85
N LEU A 49 8.10 6.06 6.33
CA LEU A 49 7.59 4.87 5.63
C LEU A 49 6.22 5.20 5.03
N MET A 50 6.04 4.94 3.74
CA MET A 50 4.76 5.07 3.03
C MET A 50 4.32 3.69 2.56
N ALA A 51 3.12 3.27 2.95
CA ALA A 51 2.57 1.97 2.61
C ALA A 51 1.16 2.14 1.99
N PRO A 52 1.03 2.14 0.64
CA PRO A 52 -0.26 2.27 -0.04
C PRO A 52 -1.00 0.93 -0.11
N ASN A 53 -2.32 0.98 -0.23
CA ASN A 53 -3.13 -0.21 -0.53
C ASN A 53 -2.70 -0.87 -1.87
N THR A 54 -2.93 -2.18 -2.01
CA THR A 54 -2.52 -3.01 -3.16
C THR A 54 -3.42 -2.91 -4.39
N SER A 55 -4.65 -2.42 -4.21
CA SER A 55 -5.63 -2.28 -5.29
C SER A 55 -6.71 -1.27 -4.88
N PRO A 56 -7.49 -0.74 -5.85
CA PRO A 56 -8.80 -0.17 -5.55
C PRO A 56 -9.67 -1.15 -4.76
N ARG A 57 -10.59 -0.60 -3.97
CA ARG A 57 -11.58 -1.33 -3.17
C ARG A 57 -12.97 -0.83 -3.55
N ASP A 58 -13.98 -1.67 -3.34
CA ASP A 58 -15.41 -1.33 -3.47
C ASP A 58 -15.82 -0.83 -4.86
N LEU A 59 -15.22 -1.37 -5.92
CA LEU A 59 -15.55 -0.98 -7.31
C LEU A 59 -16.78 -1.72 -7.86
N ASN A 60 -17.30 -2.74 -7.15
CA ASN A 60 -18.42 -3.58 -7.55
C ASN A 60 -18.24 -4.16 -8.97
N VAL A 61 -17.00 -4.52 -9.31
CA VAL A 61 -16.68 -5.16 -10.59
C VAL A 61 -16.99 -6.66 -10.48
N GLU A 62 -17.69 -7.19 -11.48
CA GLU A 62 -18.01 -8.62 -11.52
C GLU A 62 -16.75 -9.49 -11.45
N GLY A 63 -16.71 -10.35 -10.46
CA GLY A 63 -15.60 -11.28 -10.19
C GLY A 63 -14.32 -10.64 -9.68
N GLU A 64 -14.41 -9.47 -9.04
CA GLU A 64 -13.26 -8.80 -8.42
C GLU A 64 -12.76 -9.46 -7.12
N ALA A 65 -13.59 -10.32 -6.51
CA ALA A 65 -13.31 -11.04 -5.28
C ALA A 65 -13.47 -12.57 -5.42
N ASP A 66 -13.64 -13.08 -6.64
CA ASP A 66 -13.81 -14.52 -6.90
C ASP A 66 -12.54 -15.32 -6.61
N SER A 67 -11.37 -14.68 -6.73
CA SER A 67 -10.07 -15.28 -6.46
C SER A 67 -9.17 -14.32 -5.69
N TRP A 68 -8.25 -14.87 -4.91
CA TRP A 68 -7.31 -14.12 -4.07
C TRP A 68 -6.13 -13.53 -4.86
N ASP A 69 -5.86 -14.07 -6.05
CA ASP A 69 -4.71 -13.74 -6.90
C ASP A 69 -5.07 -12.79 -8.06
N LEU A 70 -6.32 -12.30 -8.13
CA LEU A 70 -6.76 -11.40 -9.18
C LEU A 70 -7.87 -10.47 -8.69
N GLY A 71 -7.69 -9.16 -8.89
CA GLY A 71 -8.68 -8.15 -8.51
C GLY A 71 -8.37 -7.50 -7.16
N VAL A 72 -9.31 -7.54 -6.23
CA VAL A 72 -9.24 -6.87 -4.93
C VAL A 72 -8.14 -7.52 -4.09
N GLY A 73 -7.09 -6.76 -3.75
CA GLY A 73 -5.90 -7.27 -3.05
C GLY A 73 -4.79 -7.78 -3.98
N ALA A 74 -5.00 -7.68 -5.29
CA ALA A 74 -4.14 -8.24 -6.32
C ALA A 74 -4.07 -7.33 -7.56
N GLY A 75 -3.68 -6.07 -7.35
CA GLY A 75 -3.56 -5.06 -8.42
C GLY A 75 -2.27 -5.14 -9.24
N PHE A 76 -1.27 -5.90 -8.77
CA PHE A 76 0.04 -6.11 -9.42
C PHE A 76 0.84 -4.83 -9.76
N TYR A 77 0.43 -3.65 -9.29
CA TYR A 77 1.08 -2.37 -9.56
C TYR A 77 1.19 -2.04 -11.07
N LEU A 78 0.14 -2.38 -11.82
CA LEU A 78 0.05 -2.17 -13.26
C LEU A 78 -1.11 -1.24 -13.62
N ASN A 79 -0.98 -0.56 -14.76
CA ASN A 79 -2.09 0.12 -15.41
C ASN A 79 -2.82 -0.89 -16.30
N ALA A 80 -3.98 -1.36 -15.86
CA ALA A 80 -4.78 -2.33 -16.62
C ALA A 80 -5.29 -1.73 -17.94
N THR A 81 -5.14 -2.46 -19.05
CA THR A 81 -5.56 -2.02 -20.39
C THR A 81 -6.89 -2.63 -20.84
N GLN A 82 -7.28 -3.76 -20.23
CA GLN A 82 -8.53 -4.46 -20.55
C GLN A 82 -9.73 -3.78 -19.89
N GLU A 83 -10.77 -3.48 -20.68
CA GLU A 83 -11.93 -2.67 -20.26
C GLU A 83 -12.61 -3.13 -18.96
N LYS A 84 -12.64 -4.45 -18.70
CA LYS A 84 -13.21 -4.98 -17.44
C LYS A 84 -12.52 -4.39 -16.20
N ARG A 85 -11.22 -4.09 -16.27
CA ARG A 85 -10.38 -3.64 -15.15
C ARG A 85 -9.69 -2.30 -15.38
N LYS A 86 -9.92 -1.67 -16.53
CA LYS A 86 -9.29 -0.41 -16.93
C LYS A 86 -9.78 0.71 -16.03
N ASN A 87 -8.84 1.34 -15.32
CA ASN A 87 -8.97 2.58 -14.53
C ASN A 87 -10.41 3.01 -14.17
N ARG A 88 -11.09 2.18 -13.36
CA ARG A 88 -12.29 2.59 -12.65
C ARG A 88 -11.83 3.29 -11.37
N GLN A 89 -11.48 4.56 -11.50
CA GLN A 89 -11.27 5.50 -10.40
C GLN A 89 -12.35 6.56 -10.47
#